data_AF-A0AAV6LUT8-F1
#
_entry.id   AF-A0AAV6LUT8-F1
#
_cell.length_a   1.000
_cell.length_b   1.000
_cell.length_c   1.000
_cell.angle_alpha   90.00
_cell.angle_beta   90.00
_cell.angle_gamma   90.00
#
_symmetry.space_group_name_H-M   'P 1'
#
loop_
_entity.id
_entity.type
_entity.pdbx_description
1 polymer ?
#
loop_
_entity_poly.entity_id
_entity_poly.type
_entity_poly.pdbx_seq_one_letter_code
_entity_poly.pdbx_strand_id
1 'polypeptide(L)'
;MALILTLLFRTPLRKLVILSLDRVKRGKGPIVVQTIAGTVFVVLISSVYSMVKIQNRMIEAGEVNPTDQVLMSNHLLEASLMGFLLFLALMIDRLHHYIRELRLLRKTMEVAKKQIRASEDASAEKLKSLGEEATTLRSKITKLEAEVEAKTKEANAAEAETEALRKQSEEYLLEYDRLLEDNQNIRNQLESIEHGSS
;
A
#
# COMPACT_ATOMS: atom_id res chain seq x y z
N MET A 1 41.07 -13.33 1.51
CA MET A 1 40.94 -12.17 2.44
C MET A 1 40.43 -10.90 1.76
N ALA A 2 41.06 -10.38 0.71
CA ALA A 2 40.61 -9.15 0.02
C ALA A 2 39.17 -9.23 -0.56
N LEU A 3 38.76 -10.39 -1.08
CA LEU A 3 37.39 -10.60 -1.58
C LEU A 3 36.31 -10.55 -0.48
N ILE A 4 36.65 -10.98 0.75
CA ILE A 4 35.71 -10.97 1.88
C ILE A 4 35.57 -9.55 2.45
N LEU A 5 36.69 -8.82 2.56
CA LEU A 5 36.71 -7.42 2.98
C LEU A 5 35.98 -6.49 2.01
N THR A 6 36.11 -6.72 0.70
CA THR A 6 35.43 -5.91 -0.34
C THR A 6 33.92 -6.18 -0.41
N LEU A 7 33.45 -7.36 0.00
CA LEU A 7 32.02 -7.68 0.13
C LEU A 7 31.39 -7.08 1.41
N LEU A 8 32.16 -6.98 2.49
CA LEU A 8 31.71 -6.43 3.78
C LEU A 8 31.57 -4.91 3.73
N PHE A 9 32.45 -4.23 3.01
CA PHE A 9 32.38 -2.77 2.86
C PHE A 9 31.23 -2.35 1.93
N ARG A 10 30.51 -1.29 2.33
CA ARG A 10 29.37 -0.73 1.59
C ARG A 10 29.84 0.11 0.40
N THR A 11 30.69 -0.45 -0.47
CA THR A 11 31.35 0.24 -1.58
C THR A 11 30.80 -0.17 -2.95
N PRO A 12 31.02 0.63 -4.01
CA PRO A 12 30.63 0.31 -5.39
C PRO A 12 31.27 -0.99 -5.92
N LEU A 13 32.39 -1.43 -5.33
CA LEU A 13 33.03 -2.70 -5.64
C LEU A 13 32.11 -3.90 -5.39
N ARG A 14 31.21 -3.84 -4.41
CA ARG A 14 30.19 -4.87 -4.18
C ARG A 14 29.31 -5.05 -5.43
N LYS A 15 28.93 -3.97 -6.12
CA LYS A 15 28.11 -4.08 -7.35
C LYS A 15 28.89 -4.74 -8.47
N LEU A 16 30.18 -4.42 -8.63
CA LEU A 16 31.06 -5.02 -9.63
C LEU A 16 31.29 -6.51 -9.37
N VAL A 17 31.60 -6.90 -8.13
CA VAL A 17 31.78 -8.30 -7.74
C VAL A 17 30.49 -9.10 -7.96
N ILE A 18 29.33 -8.53 -7.65
CA ILE A 18 28.07 -9.26 -7.91
C ILE A 18 27.79 -9.32 -9.41
N LEU A 19 28.09 -8.29 -10.19
CA LEU A 19 27.88 -8.29 -11.65
C LEU A 19 28.79 -9.30 -12.37
N SER A 20 30.05 -9.42 -11.95
CA SER A 20 30.97 -10.43 -12.49
C SER A 20 30.52 -11.85 -12.11
N LEU A 21 30.07 -12.04 -10.87
CA LEU A 21 29.55 -13.32 -10.40
C LEU A 21 28.25 -13.72 -11.11
N ASP A 22 27.36 -12.77 -11.39
CA ASP A 22 26.15 -12.96 -12.20
C ASP A 22 26.49 -13.38 -13.64
N ARG A 23 27.55 -12.78 -14.20
CA ARG A 23 27.99 -13.05 -15.58
C ARG A 23 28.59 -14.45 -15.72
N VAL A 24 29.37 -14.89 -14.73
CA VAL A 24 29.95 -16.24 -14.70
C VAL A 24 28.88 -17.34 -14.51
N LYS A 25 27.80 -17.03 -13.78
CA LYS A 25 26.72 -18.00 -13.52
C LYS A 25 25.52 -17.92 -14.48
N ARG A 26 25.41 -16.90 -15.33
CA ARG A 26 24.36 -16.83 -16.37
C ARG A 26 24.71 -17.73 -17.55
N GLY A 27 23.93 -18.80 -17.75
CA GLY A 27 24.04 -19.72 -18.90
C GLY A 27 24.43 -21.13 -18.49
N LYS A 28 25.33 -21.78 -19.24
CA LYS A 28 25.88 -23.12 -18.95
C LYS A 28 26.82 -23.16 -17.72
N GLY A 29 27.04 -22.03 -17.06
CA GLY A 29 27.97 -21.85 -15.94
C GLY A 29 27.76 -22.80 -14.75
N PRO A 30 26.53 -23.08 -14.28
CA PRO A 30 26.30 -24.03 -13.18
C PRO A 30 26.79 -25.44 -13.51
N ILE A 31 26.55 -25.90 -14.75
CA ILE A 31 26.96 -27.23 -15.21
C ILE A 31 28.48 -27.31 -15.30
N VAL A 32 29.12 -26.28 -15.86
CA VAL A 32 30.59 -26.22 -15.97
C VAL A 32 31.26 -26.19 -14.59
N VAL A 33 30.76 -25.37 -13.66
CA VAL A 33 31.29 -25.33 -12.28
C VAL A 33 31.12 -26.66 -11.58
N GLN A 34 29.99 -27.35 -11.78
CA GLN A 34 29.75 -28.67 -11.19
C GLN A 34 30.69 -29.74 -11.77
N THR A 35 30.98 -29.69 -13.08
CA THR A 35 31.95 -30.61 -13.69
C THR A 35 33.37 -30.36 -13.21
N ILE A 36 33.80 -29.10 -13.09
CA ILE A 36 35.13 -28.73 -12.59
C ILE A 36 35.28 -29.10 -11.11
N ALA A 37 34.25 -28.86 -10.30
CA ALA A 37 34.27 -29.27 -8.89
C ALA A 37 34.37 -30.79 -8.75
N GLY A 38 33.64 -31.54 -9.59
CA GLY A 38 33.71 -33.00 -9.63
C GLY A 38 35.09 -33.53 -10.02
N THR A 39 35.73 -32.96 -11.05
CA THR A 39 37.08 -33.37 -11.45
C THR A 39 38.11 -33.09 -10.35
N VAL A 40 38.11 -31.88 -9.79
CA VAL A 40 39.04 -31.51 -8.70
C VAL A 40 38.81 -32.38 -7.46
N PHE A 41 37.57 -32.75 -7.16
CA PHE A 41 37.25 -33.65 -6.06
C PHE A 41 37.81 -35.06 -6.27
N VAL A 42 37.72 -35.61 -7.48
CA VAL A 42 38.33 -36.91 -7.82
C VAL A 42 39.86 -36.85 -7.70
N VAL A 43 40.50 -35.78 -8.19
CA VAL A 43 41.96 -35.62 -8.07
C VAL A 43 42.38 -35.51 -6.60
N LEU A 44 41.61 -34.80 -5.78
CA LEU A 44 41.86 -34.71 -4.33
C LEU A 44 41.82 -36.10 -3.67
N ILE A 45 40.81 -36.91 -3.97
CA ILE A 45 40.73 -38.30 -3.47
C ILE A 45 41.96 -39.11 -3.91
N SER A 46 42.39 -38.98 -5.16
CA SER A 46 43.59 -39.65 -5.68
C SER A 46 44.86 -39.21 -4.96
N SER A 47 44.98 -37.92 -4.64
CA SER A 47 46.13 -37.36 -3.90
C SER A 47 46.16 -37.87 -2.46
N VAL A 48 45.01 -37.91 -1.78
CA VAL A 48 44.88 -38.48 -0.42
C VAL A 48 45.15 -39.98 -0.39
N TYR A 49 44.66 -40.73 -1.38
CA TYR A 49 44.94 -42.16 -1.50
C TYR A 49 46.44 -42.44 -1.68
N SER A 50 47.13 -41.63 -2.49
CA SER A 50 48.57 -41.72 -2.69
C SER A 50 49.34 -41.42 -1.39
N MET A 51 48.89 -40.42 -0.63
CA MET A 51 49.44 -40.10 0.70
C MET A 51 49.30 -41.27 1.68
N VAL A 52 48.12 -41.88 1.79
CA VAL A 52 47.88 -43.06 2.66
C VAL A 52 48.73 -44.25 2.22
N LYS A 53 48.89 -44.47 0.91
CA LYS A 53 49.72 -45.54 0.36
C LYS A 53 51.20 -45.34 0.72
N ILE A 54 51.72 -44.12 0.63
CA ILE A 54 53.10 -43.81 1.02
C ILE A 54 53.27 -43.98 2.53
N GLN A 55 52.32 -43.52 3.36
CA GLN A 55 52.37 -43.71 4.81
C GLN A 55 52.38 -45.19 5.21
N ASN A 56 51.49 -46.01 4.63
CA ASN A 56 51.46 -47.44 4.91
C ASN A 56 52.78 -48.13 4.51
N ARG A 57 53.38 -47.74 3.38
CA ARG A 57 54.70 -48.23 2.95
C ARG A 57 55.81 -47.81 3.90
N MET A 58 55.78 -46.60 4.45
CA MET A 58 56.75 -46.13 5.45
C MET A 58 56.62 -46.90 6.77
N ILE A 59 55.41 -47.26 7.19
CA ILE A 59 55.15 -48.06 8.40
C ILE A 59 55.64 -49.51 8.23
N GLU A 60 55.43 -50.11 7.04
CA GLU A 60 55.86 -51.48 6.75
C GLU A 60 57.37 -51.62 6.54
N ALA A 61 58.03 -50.60 5.97
CA ALA A 61 59.46 -50.68 5.61
C ALA A 61 60.42 -50.24 6.73
N GLY A 62 59.96 -49.52 7.77
CA GLY A 62 60.77 -49.11 8.92
C GLY A 62 61.93 -48.13 8.64
N GLU A 63 62.22 -47.82 7.38
CA GLU A 63 63.26 -46.88 6.95
C GLU A 63 62.66 -45.66 6.23
N VAL A 64 63.06 -44.47 6.66
CA VAL A 64 62.61 -43.20 6.09
C VAL A 64 63.47 -42.88 4.87
N ASN A 65 62.99 -43.22 3.68
CA ASN A 65 63.65 -42.85 2.43
C ASN A 65 63.49 -41.32 2.20
N PRO A 66 64.58 -40.54 2.01
CA PRO A 66 64.51 -39.10 1.79
C PRO A 66 63.67 -38.70 0.57
N THR A 67 63.53 -39.60 -0.42
CA THR A 67 62.68 -39.39 -1.60
C THR A 67 61.19 -39.41 -1.25
N ASP A 68 60.78 -40.27 -0.30
CA ASP A 68 59.39 -40.41 0.12
C ASP A 68 58.93 -39.22 0.97
N GLN A 69 59.85 -38.57 1.68
CA GLN A 69 59.56 -37.35 2.45
C GLN A 69 59.19 -36.15 1.55
N VAL A 70 59.88 -35.99 0.42
CA VAL A 70 59.59 -34.92 -0.56
C VAL A 70 58.28 -35.20 -1.30
N LEU A 71 58.04 -36.46 -1.69
CA LEU A 71 56.80 -36.86 -2.36
C LEU A 71 55.57 -36.67 -1.46
N MET A 72 55.71 -36.99 -0.17
CA MET A 72 54.67 -36.76 0.84
C MET A 72 54.32 -35.27 1.00
N SER A 73 55.33 -34.40 1.08
CA SER A 73 55.13 -32.95 1.22
C SER A 73 54.40 -32.36 0.01
N ASN A 74 54.73 -32.82 -1.20
CA ASN A 74 54.07 -32.37 -2.43
C ASN A 74 52.59 -32.79 -2.48
N HIS A 75 52.26 -34.05 -2.18
CA HIS A 75 50.86 -34.49 -2.16
C HIS A 75 50.05 -33.83 -1.03
N LEU A 76 50.68 -33.57 0.12
CA LEU A 76 50.05 -32.82 1.22
C LEU A 76 49.72 -31.38 0.79
N LEU A 77 50.67 -30.71 0.13
CA LEU A 77 50.46 -29.37 -0.39
C LEU A 77 49.37 -29.35 -1.48
N GLU A 78 49.41 -30.31 -2.42
CA GLU A 78 48.43 -30.45 -3.49
C GLU A 78 47.01 -30.70 -2.94
N ALA A 79 46.86 -31.65 -2.02
CA ALA A 79 45.58 -31.98 -1.41
C ALA A 79 45.01 -30.82 -0.58
N SER A 80 45.85 -30.13 0.20
CA SER A 80 45.43 -28.97 0.98
C SER A 80 45.00 -27.79 0.10
N LEU A 81 45.72 -27.55 -1.01
CA LEU A 81 45.39 -26.49 -1.96
C LEU A 81 44.10 -26.78 -2.73
N MET A 82 43.92 -28.03 -3.19
CA MET A 82 42.68 -28.47 -3.84
C MET A 82 41.48 -28.40 -2.89
N GLY A 83 41.63 -28.85 -1.64
CA GLY A 83 40.60 -28.76 -0.62
C GLY A 83 40.20 -27.31 -0.32
N PHE A 84 41.19 -26.41 -0.23
CA PHE A 84 40.93 -24.99 -0.04
C PHE A 84 40.21 -24.34 -1.24
N LEU A 85 40.57 -24.69 -2.48
CA LEU A 85 39.88 -24.21 -3.68
C LEU A 85 38.43 -24.69 -3.75
N LEU A 86 38.18 -25.96 -3.43
CA LEU A 86 36.82 -26.52 -3.37
C LEU A 86 35.99 -25.83 -2.29
N PHE A 87 36.57 -25.60 -1.11
CA PHE A 87 35.91 -24.88 -0.03
C PHE A 87 35.54 -23.44 -0.44
N LEU A 88 36.47 -22.72 -1.08
CA LEU A 88 36.20 -21.37 -1.59
C LEU A 88 35.10 -21.38 -2.66
N ALA A 89 35.11 -22.36 -3.57
CA ALA A 89 34.08 -22.49 -4.60
C ALA A 89 32.68 -22.70 -3.99
N LEU A 90 32.56 -23.57 -2.97
CA LEU A 90 31.30 -23.80 -2.24
C LEU A 90 30.85 -22.55 -1.47
N MET A 91 31.78 -21.84 -0.82
CA MET A 91 31.47 -20.61 -0.09
C MET A 91 30.96 -19.52 -1.04
N ILE A 92 31.56 -19.39 -2.24
CA ILE A 92 31.11 -18.46 -3.28
C ILE A 92 29.73 -18.88 -3.82
N ASP A 93 29.47 -20.17 -3.98
CA ASP A 93 28.18 -20.67 -4.42
C ASP A 93 27.05 -20.29 -3.47
N ARG A 94 27.26 -20.55 -2.17
CA ARG A 94 26.32 -20.21 -1.10
C ARG A 94 26.08 -18.71 -0.98
N LEU A 95 27.14 -17.90 -1.05
CA LEU A 95 27.03 -16.43 -1.02
C LEU A 95 26.26 -15.90 -2.24
N HIS A 96 26.49 -16.46 -3.42
CA HIS A 96 25.74 -16.08 -4.62
C HIS A 96 24.24 -16.37 -4.47
N HIS A 97 23.88 -17.52 -3.91
CA HIS A 97 22.49 -17.86 -3.64
C HIS A 97 21.82 -16.82 -2.74
N TYR A 98 22.45 -16.49 -1.60
CA TYR A 98 21.95 -15.45 -0.70
C TYR A 98 21.82 -14.07 -1.37
N ILE A 99 22.78 -13.69 -2.21
CA ILE A 99 22.73 -12.41 -2.93
C ILE A 99 21.57 -12.38 -3.94
N ARG A 100 21.30 -13.50 -4.62
CA ARG A 100 20.21 -13.62 -5.59
C ARG A 100 18.86 -13.50 -4.89
N GLU A 101 18.69 -14.18 -3.76
CA GLU A 101 17.47 -14.13 -2.96
C GLU A 101 17.20 -12.72 -2.43
N LEU A 102 18.22 -12.05 -1.87
CA LEU A 102 18.12 -10.66 -1.42
C LEU A 102 17.77 -9.68 -2.55
N ARG A 103 18.23 -9.92 -3.78
CA ARG A 103 17.89 -9.11 -4.95
C ARG A 103 16.44 -9.31 -5.38
N LEU A 104 15.94 -10.54 -5.38
CA LEU A 104 14.55 -10.83 -5.69
C LEU A 104 13.63 -10.18 -4.66
N LEU A 105 13.94 -10.34 -3.37
CA LEU A 105 13.18 -9.74 -2.29
C LEU A 105 13.16 -8.20 -2.35
N ARG A 106 14.27 -7.57 -2.73
CA ARG A 106 14.31 -6.12 -2.94
C ARG A 106 13.43 -5.68 -4.10
N LYS A 107 13.44 -6.41 -5.21
CA LYS A 107 12.60 -6.09 -6.38
C LYS A 107 11.12 -6.21 -6.06
N THR A 108 10.71 -7.27 -5.36
CA THR A 108 9.30 -7.44 -4.94
C THR A 108 8.88 -6.34 -3.97
N MET A 109 9.76 -5.96 -3.03
CA MET A 109 9.50 -4.84 -2.12
C MET A 109 9.40 -3.50 -2.84
N GLU A 110 10.24 -3.22 -3.83
CA GLU A 110 10.17 -1.99 -4.63
C GLU A 110 8.87 -1.92 -5.46
N VAL A 111 8.43 -3.05 -6.02
CA VAL A 111 7.14 -3.13 -6.74
C VAL A 111 5.98 -2.93 -5.77
N ALA A 112 5.97 -3.61 -4.62
CA ALA A 112 4.95 -3.44 -3.59
C ALA A 112 4.88 -1.98 -3.09
N LYS A 113 6.03 -1.34 -2.85
CA LYS A 113 6.10 0.07 -2.44
C LYS A 113 5.52 1.01 -3.50
N LYS A 114 5.77 0.75 -4.79
CA LYS A 114 5.17 1.54 -5.88
C LYS A 114 3.66 1.36 -5.94
N GLN A 115 3.17 0.14 -5.76
CA GLN A 115 1.74 -0.15 -5.74
C GLN A 115 1.04 0.52 -4.55
N ILE A 116 1.64 0.47 -3.37
CA ILE A 116 1.12 1.15 -2.17
C ILE A 116 1.02 2.66 -2.43
N ARG A 117 2.09 3.29 -2.94
CA ARG A 117 2.06 4.72 -3.27
C ARG A 117 0.99 5.08 -4.30
N ALA A 118 0.88 4.31 -5.38
CA ALA A 118 -0.15 4.55 -6.39
C ALA A 118 -1.57 4.41 -5.81
N SER A 119 -1.79 3.48 -4.88
CA SER A 119 -3.07 3.31 -4.18
C SER A 119 -3.34 4.43 -3.19
N GLU A 120 -2.32 4.90 -2.47
CA GLU A 120 -2.41 6.04 -1.56
C GLU A 120 -2.74 7.33 -2.32
N ASP A 121 -2.06 7.60 -3.43
CA ASP A 121 -2.30 8.77 -4.27
C ASP A 121 -3.73 8.79 -4.84
N ALA A 122 -4.21 7.65 -5.36
CA ALA A 122 -5.59 7.51 -5.85
C ALA A 122 -6.63 7.69 -4.73
N SER A 123 -6.34 7.20 -3.52
CA SER A 123 -7.22 7.35 -2.36
C SER A 123 -7.27 8.81 -1.88
N ALA A 124 -6.13 9.50 -1.88
CA ALA A 124 -6.03 10.91 -1.51
C ALA A 124 -6.79 11.82 -2.50
N GLU A 125 -6.73 11.54 -3.79
CA GLU A 125 -7.50 12.26 -4.82
C GLU A 125 -9.01 12.04 -4.65
N LYS A 126 -9.44 10.81 -4.37
CA LYS A 126 -10.85 10.50 -4.08
C LYS A 126 -11.35 11.18 -2.81
N LEU A 127 -10.53 11.27 -1.76
CA LEU A 127 -10.90 12.00 -0.54
C LEU A 127 -11.05 13.51 -0.78
N LYS A 128 -10.21 14.11 -1.63
CA LYS A 128 -10.32 15.52 -2.00
C LYS A 128 -11.61 15.82 -2.76
N SER A 129 -11.92 15.03 -3.79
CA SER A 129 -13.16 15.19 -4.57
C SER A 129 -14.41 14.98 -3.70
N LEU A 130 -14.42 13.97 -2.83
CA LEU A 130 -15.51 13.79 -1.86
C LEU A 130 -15.62 14.96 -0.86
N GLY A 131 -14.50 15.55 -0.45
CA GLY A 131 -14.48 16.75 0.37
C GLY A 131 -15.08 17.97 -0.34
N GLU A 132 -14.74 18.18 -1.62
CA GLU A 132 -15.33 19.22 -2.46
C GLU A 132 -16.84 19.00 -2.62
N GLU A 133 -17.28 17.79 -2.96
CA GLU A 133 -18.71 17.43 -3.04
C GLU A 133 -19.43 17.69 -1.71
N ALA A 134 -18.85 17.30 -0.58
CA ALA A 134 -19.43 17.57 0.75
C ALA A 134 -19.60 19.07 1.01
N THR A 135 -18.61 19.90 0.64
CA THR A 135 -18.72 21.37 0.81
C THR A 135 -19.79 21.98 -0.10
N THR A 136 -19.90 21.51 -1.35
CA THR A 136 -20.93 22.00 -2.28
C THR A 136 -22.33 21.59 -1.82
N LEU A 137 -22.51 20.35 -1.37
CA LEU A 137 -23.78 19.88 -0.81
C LEU A 137 -24.16 20.66 0.44
N ARG A 138 -23.20 20.89 1.35
CA ARG A 138 -23.43 21.69 2.55
C ARG A 138 -23.90 23.12 2.21
N SER A 139 -23.30 23.73 1.19
CA SER A 139 -23.72 25.05 0.70
C SER A 139 -25.15 25.07 0.12
N LYS A 140 -25.56 23.98 -0.54
CA LYS A 140 -26.93 23.83 -1.06
C LYS A 140 -27.94 23.64 0.07
N ILE A 141 -27.59 22.84 1.08
CA ILE A 141 -28.43 22.62 2.27
C ILE A 141 -28.68 23.96 2.96
N THR A 142 -27.64 24.76 3.24
CA THR A 142 -27.81 26.07 3.90
C THR A 142 -28.65 27.05 3.08
N LYS A 143 -28.58 26.98 1.74
CA LYS A 143 -29.43 27.81 0.87
C LYS A 143 -30.88 27.37 0.92
N LEU A 144 -31.15 26.07 0.86
CA LEU A 144 -32.50 25.52 0.94
C LEU A 144 -33.12 25.76 2.31
N GLU A 145 -32.35 25.65 3.40
CA GLU A 145 -32.80 25.99 4.75
C GLU A 145 -33.25 27.46 4.84
N ALA A 146 -32.47 28.38 4.30
CA ALA A 146 -32.85 29.80 4.24
C ALA A 146 -34.09 30.05 3.38
N GLU A 147 -34.23 29.35 2.25
CA GLU A 147 -35.42 29.44 1.39
C GLU A 147 -36.68 28.92 2.09
N VAL A 148 -36.57 27.81 2.83
CA VAL A 148 -37.66 27.25 3.63
C VAL A 148 -38.03 28.21 4.77
N GLU A 149 -37.05 28.81 5.45
CA GLU A 149 -37.32 29.78 6.51
C GLU A 149 -38.00 31.05 5.97
N ALA A 150 -37.60 31.53 4.79
CA ALA A 150 -38.24 32.66 4.14
C ALA A 150 -39.69 32.34 3.74
N LYS A 151 -39.91 31.20 3.06
CA LYS A 151 -41.25 30.78 2.63
C LYS A 151 -42.19 30.49 3.80
N THR A 152 -41.69 29.98 4.92
CA THR A 152 -42.53 29.78 6.12
C THR A 152 -42.94 31.11 6.75
N LYS A 153 -42.06 32.12 6.78
CA LYS A 153 -42.42 33.48 7.23
C LYS A 153 -43.45 34.13 6.30
N GLU A 154 -43.28 33.99 4.99
CA GLU A 154 -44.24 34.49 3.99
C GLU A 154 -45.61 33.80 4.14
N ALA A 155 -45.63 32.47 4.30
CA ALA A 155 -46.85 31.71 4.52
C ALA A 155 -47.58 32.14 5.81
N ASN A 156 -46.86 32.29 6.92
CA ASN A 156 -47.44 32.74 8.19
C ASN A 156 -47.98 34.17 8.11
N ALA A 157 -47.30 35.06 7.38
CA ALA A 157 -47.76 36.42 7.17
C ALA A 157 -49.04 36.45 6.32
N ALA A 158 -49.09 35.66 5.24
CA ALA A 158 -50.28 35.51 4.41
C ALA A 158 -51.45 34.88 5.19
N GLU A 159 -51.18 33.88 6.04
CA GLU A 159 -52.19 33.27 6.91
C GLU A 159 -52.77 34.30 7.89
N ALA A 160 -51.93 35.08 8.57
CA ALA A 160 -52.36 36.15 9.46
C ALA A 160 -53.19 37.23 8.73
N GLU A 161 -52.82 37.59 7.49
CA GLU A 161 -53.59 38.51 6.66
C GLU A 161 -54.96 37.93 6.30
N THR A 162 -55.02 36.66 5.87
CA THR A 162 -56.28 36.00 5.56
C THR A 162 -57.18 35.85 6.78
N GLU A 163 -56.62 35.56 7.97
CA GLU A 163 -57.38 35.52 9.21
C GLU A 163 -57.91 36.90 9.62
N ALA A 164 -57.13 37.96 9.42
CA ALA A 164 -57.57 39.33 9.68
C ALA A 164 -58.72 39.73 8.74
N LEU A 165 -58.60 39.44 7.44
CA LEU A 165 -59.66 39.66 6.46
C LEU A 165 -60.91 38.84 6.78
N ARG A 166 -60.74 37.57 7.21
CA ARG A 166 -61.84 36.71 7.65
C ARG A 166 -62.59 37.33 8.83
N LYS A 167 -61.88 37.79 9.86
CA LYS A 167 -62.49 38.47 11.03
C LYS A 167 -63.22 39.75 10.62
N GLN A 168 -62.61 40.57 9.76
CA GLN A 168 -63.24 41.78 9.26
C GLN A 168 -64.53 41.47 8.49
N SER A 169 -64.54 40.40 7.68
CA SER A 169 -65.74 39.97 6.97
C SER A 169 -66.84 39.44 7.90
N GLU A 170 -66.48 38.74 8.98
CA GLU A 170 -67.42 38.30 10.02
C GLU A 170 -68.04 39.50 10.75
N GLU A 171 -67.25 40.53 11.05
CA GLU A 171 -67.72 41.77 11.67
C GLU A 171 -68.68 42.53 10.74
N TYR A 172 -68.33 42.67 9.45
CA TYR A 172 -69.23 43.28 8.47
C TYR A 172 -70.54 42.52 8.29
N LEU A 173 -70.53 41.19 8.37
CA LEU A 173 -71.75 40.39 8.34
C LEU A 173 -72.66 40.67 9.54
N LEU A 174 -72.09 40.79 10.75
CA LEU A 174 -72.86 41.12 11.95
C LEU A 174 -73.44 42.54 11.90
N GLU A 175 -72.67 43.51 11.39
CA GLU A 175 -73.18 44.88 11.17
C GLU A 175 -74.29 44.91 10.12
N TYR A 176 -74.15 44.12 9.05
CA TYR A 176 -75.17 43.99 8.01
C TYR A 176 -76.48 43.44 8.58
N ASP A 177 -76.43 42.35 9.37
CA ASP A 177 -77.60 41.76 10.01
C ASP A 177 -78.28 42.75 10.96
N ARG A 178 -77.50 43.48 11.76
CA ARG A 178 -78.01 44.52 12.67
C ARG A 178 -78.69 45.66 11.94
N LEU A 179 -78.08 46.16 10.86
CA LEU A 179 -78.67 47.22 10.02
C LEU A 179 -79.95 46.75 9.31
N LEU A 180 -80.04 45.47 8.97
CA LEU A 180 -81.24 44.88 8.38
C LEU A 180 -82.38 44.79 9.40
N GLU A 181 -82.08 44.40 10.64
CA GLU A 181 -83.03 44.41 11.76
C GLU A 181 -83.52 45.83 12.08
N ASP A 182 -82.61 46.81 12.16
CA ASP A 182 -82.98 48.21 12.38
C ASP A 182 -83.86 48.76 11.24
N ASN A 183 -83.56 48.43 9.98
CA ASN A 183 -84.40 48.79 8.84
C ASN A 183 -85.80 48.18 8.93
N GLN A 184 -85.93 46.92 9.33
CA GLN A 184 -87.22 46.28 9.55
C GLN A 184 -87.99 46.96 10.68
N ASN A 185 -87.32 47.30 11.78
CA ASN A 185 -87.92 47.98 12.91
C ASN A 185 -88.44 49.37 12.52
N ILE A 186 -87.65 50.13 11.75
CA ILE A 186 -88.07 51.44 11.21
C ILE A 186 -89.30 51.29 10.30
N ARG A 187 -89.32 50.29 9.41
CA ARG A 187 -90.49 50.01 8.57
C ARG A 187 -91.74 49.71 9.40
N ASN A 188 -91.61 48.87 10.43
CA ASN A 188 -92.71 48.55 11.34
C ASN A 188 -93.20 49.80 12.10
N GLN A 189 -92.30 50.69 12.52
CA GLN A 189 -92.67 51.97 13.16
C GLN A 189 -93.45 52.87 12.21
N LEU A 190 -93.01 52.99 10.95
CA LEU A 190 -93.72 53.77 9.91
C LEU A 190 -95.13 53.23 9.66
N GLU A 191 -95.28 51.91 9.50
CA GLU A 191 -96.58 51.25 9.28
C GLU A 191 -97.53 51.46 10.47
N SER A 192 -96.99 51.46 11.70
CA SER A 192 -97.79 51.73 12.91
C SER A 192 -98.28 53.18 13.01
N ILE A 193 -97.49 54.16 12.54
CA ILE A 193 -97.89 55.58 12.51
C ILE A 193 -98.96 55.80 11.44
N GLU A 194 -98.82 55.16 10.28
CA GLU A 194 -99.79 55.25 9.19
C GLU A 194 -101.16 54.68 9.61
N HIS A 195 -101.19 53.55 10.31
CA HIS A 195 -102.41 52.96 10.87
C HIS A 195 -102.99 53.69 12.10
N GLY A 196 -102.19 54.45 12.85
CA GLY A 196 -102.66 55.30 13.96
C GLY A 196 -103.28 56.63 13.53
N SER A 197 -103.27 56.93 12.22
CA SER A 197 -103.73 58.22 11.65
C SER A 197 -105.02 58.12 10.82
N SER A 198 -105.71 56.98 10.86
CA SER A 198 -107.10 56.79 10.37
C SER A 198 -108.09 56.74 11.52
#